data_AF-A0A9D0SLC7-F1
#
_entry.id   AF-A0A9D0SLC7-F1
#
_cell.length_a   1.000
_cell.length_b   1.000
_cell.length_c   1.000
_cell.angle_alpha   90.00
_cell.angle_beta   90.00
_cell.angle_gamma   90.00
#
_symmetry.space_group_name_H-M   'P 1'
#
loop_
_entity.id
_entity.type
_entity.pdbx_description
1 polymer ?
#
loop_
_entity_poly.entity_id
_entity_poly.type
_entity_poly.pdbx_seq_one_letter_code
_entity_poly.pdbx_strand_id
1 'polypeptide(L)'
;MALGSLFIIAISAIFINNFVLIKFLGICPFMGVSKKIDSALGMGGAVIFVMTIASAVTWTVQKYVLDKYDLKYLQTIVFIVVIASLVQFIEMFLQKSIPDLYKALGIFLPLITTNCAILGVTIMNITEKYSFIGAVVNGLSAGIGFTLA
;
A
#
# COMPACT_ATOMS: atom_id res chain seq x y z
N MET A 1 1.06 -23.97 0.48
CA MET A 1 0.24 -23.90 1.71
C MET A 1 -1.15 -23.40 1.32
N ALA A 2 -2.20 -24.06 1.81
CA ALA A 2 -3.51 -24.22 1.17
C ALA A 2 -4.21 -22.95 0.65
N LEU A 3 -4.80 -23.03 -0.54
CA LEU A 3 -5.62 -22.00 -1.19
C LEU A 3 -6.75 -21.47 -0.28
N GLY A 4 -7.28 -22.31 0.61
CA GLY A 4 -8.28 -21.90 1.61
C GLY A 4 -7.75 -20.94 2.70
N SER A 5 -6.47 -21.03 3.07
CA SER A 5 -5.86 -20.07 4.01
C SER A 5 -5.61 -18.70 3.39
N LEU A 6 -5.32 -18.64 2.08
CA LEU A 6 -5.18 -17.39 1.33
C LEU A 6 -6.51 -16.64 1.21
N PHE A 7 -7.61 -17.38 1.04
CA PHE A 7 -8.95 -16.79 0.96
C PHE A 7 -9.41 -16.24 2.32
N ILE A 8 -9.09 -16.92 3.42
CA ILE A 8 -9.35 -16.43 4.79
C ILE A 8 -8.48 -15.21 5.13
N ILE A 9 -7.21 -15.18 4.70
CA ILE A 9 -6.34 -14.01 4.85
C ILE A 9 -6.88 -12.84 4.03
N ALA A 10 -7.28 -13.07 2.77
CA ALA A 10 -7.86 -12.04 1.92
C ALA A 10 -9.16 -11.46 2.50
N ILE A 11 -10.07 -12.30 3.00
CA ILE A 11 -11.33 -11.85 3.58
C ILE A 11 -11.11 -11.18 4.95
N SER A 12 -10.13 -11.64 5.73
CA SER A 12 -9.77 -11.04 7.01
C SER A 12 -9.09 -9.69 6.84
N ALA A 13 -8.23 -9.54 5.84
CA ALA A 13 -7.60 -8.27 5.48
C ALA A 13 -8.60 -7.23 4.95
N ILE A 14 -9.60 -7.67 4.18
CA ILE A 14 -10.63 -6.79 3.60
C ILE A 14 -11.67 -6.38 4.66
N PHE A 15 -12.13 -7.30 5.51
CA PHE A 15 -13.29 -7.05 6.39
C PHE A 15 -13.00 -7.06 7.90
N ILE A 16 -12.01 -7.81 8.40
CA ILE A 16 -11.82 -8.08 9.84
C ILE A 16 -10.65 -7.28 10.45
N ASN A 17 -9.64 -6.93 9.66
CA ASN A 17 -8.48 -6.10 10.04
C ASN A 17 -8.34 -4.87 9.12
N ASN A 18 -9.47 -4.33 8.65
CA ASN A 18 -9.47 -3.22 7.72
C ASN A 18 -8.72 -2.00 8.30
N PHE A 19 -7.62 -1.61 7.66
CA PHE A 19 -6.73 -0.53 8.12
C PHE A 19 -7.47 0.80 8.26
N VAL A 20 -8.49 1.03 7.42
CA VAL A 20 -9.26 2.26 7.41
C VAL A 20 -10.35 2.28 8.49
N LEU A 21 -11.14 1.21 8.64
CA LEU A 21 -12.29 1.18 9.55
C LEU A 21 -11.95 0.80 11.00
N ILE A 22 -10.90 0.01 11.24
CA ILE A 22 -10.58 -0.54 12.57
C ILE A 22 -9.29 0.06 13.13
N LYS A 23 -8.31 0.38 12.27
CA LYS A 23 -7.02 0.93 12.70
C LYS A 23 -6.87 2.45 12.47
N PHE A 24 -7.85 3.12 11.84
CA PHE A 24 -7.81 4.56 11.54
C PHE A 24 -6.55 5.00 10.77
N LEU A 25 -5.99 4.12 9.93
CA LEU A 25 -4.81 4.40 9.11
C LEU A 25 -5.24 4.86 7.71
N GLY A 26 -4.56 5.88 7.16
CA GLY A 26 -4.80 6.37 5.80
C GLY A 26 -5.86 7.47 5.66
N ILE A 27 -6.21 8.15 6.76
CA ILE A 27 -7.22 9.22 6.76
C ILE A 27 -6.77 10.47 5.98
N CYS A 28 -5.46 10.72 5.89
CA CYS A 28 -4.90 11.91 5.25
C CYS A 28 -5.30 12.06 3.77
N PRO A 29 -5.12 11.05 2.89
CA PRO A 29 -5.61 11.11 1.52
C PRO A 29 -7.14 11.03 1.43
N PHE A 30 -7.78 10.31 2.35
CA PHE A 30 -9.24 10.16 2.38
C PHE A 30 -9.92 11.53 2.49
N MET A 31 -9.62 12.31 3.54
CA MET A 31 -10.20 13.64 3.74
C MET A 31 -9.93 14.62 2.58
N GLY A 32 -8.83 14.45 1.86
CA GLY A 32 -8.44 15.33 0.75
C GLY A 32 -9.26 15.12 -0.52
N VAL A 33 -9.69 13.88 -0.79
CA VAL A 33 -10.18 13.49 -2.13
C VAL A 33 -11.65 13.02 -2.12
N SER A 34 -12.30 12.87 -0.96
CA SER A 34 -13.70 12.45 -0.84
C SER A 34 -14.74 13.36 -1.52
N LYS A 35 -14.39 14.59 -1.93
CA LYS A 35 -15.35 15.53 -2.54
C LYS A 35 -15.78 15.17 -3.97
N LYS A 36 -14.97 14.37 -4.70
CA LYS A 36 -15.26 13.99 -6.09
C LYS A 36 -14.97 12.51 -6.30
N ILE A 37 -15.99 11.76 -6.73
CA ILE A 37 -15.88 10.31 -6.95
C ILE A 37 -14.83 9.99 -8.03
N ASP A 38 -14.76 10.78 -9.11
CA ASP A 38 -13.77 10.59 -10.18
C ASP A 38 -12.32 10.70 -9.69
N SER A 39 -12.05 11.64 -8.79
CA SER A 39 -10.72 11.82 -8.20
C SER A 39 -10.43 10.75 -7.14
N ALA A 40 -11.44 10.33 -6.38
CA ALA A 40 -11.30 9.27 -5.37
C ALA A 40 -10.99 7.91 -6.01
N LEU A 41 -11.65 7.55 -7.12
CA LEU A 41 -11.36 6.33 -7.87
C LEU A 41 -9.94 6.34 -8.45
N GLY A 42 -9.51 7.47 -9.02
CA GLY A 42 -8.15 7.62 -9.55
C GLY A 42 -7.08 7.50 -8.46
N MET A 43 -7.31 8.12 -7.30
CA MET A 43 -6.40 8.01 -6.17
C MET A 43 -6.35 6.59 -5.59
N GLY A 44 -7.52 5.97 -5.41
CA GLY A 44 -7.61 4.62 -4.87
C GLY A 44 -6.97 3.58 -5.78
N GLY A 45 -7.15 3.69 -7.11
CA GLY A 45 -6.44 2.87 -8.09
C GLY A 45 -4.91 2.97 -7.98
N ALA A 46 -4.39 4.19 -7.82
CA ALA A 46 -2.96 4.41 -7.58
C ALA A 46 -2.48 3.77 -6.27
N VAL A 47 -3.26 3.90 -5.19
CA VAL A 47 -2.93 3.32 -3.87
C VAL A 47 -2.93 1.78 -3.92
N ILE A 48 -3.91 1.14 -4.57
CA ILE A 48 -3.92 -0.32 -4.74
C ILE A 48 -2.64 -0.81 -5.42
N PHE A 49 -2.24 -0.12 -6.49
CA PHE A 49 -1.06 -0.48 -7.27
C PHE A 49 0.22 -0.33 -6.44
N VAL A 50 0.41 0.82 -5.77
CA VAL A 50 1.56 1.03 -4.87
C VAL A 50 1.57 0.00 -3.75
N MET A 51 0.44 -0.24 -3.10
CA MET A 51 0.36 -1.11 -1.93
C MET A 51 0.68 -2.57 -2.28
N THR A 52 0.22 -3.05 -3.45
CA THR A 52 0.51 -4.40 -3.94
C THR A 52 2.00 -4.58 -4.24
N ILE A 53 2.60 -3.65 -4.99
CA ILE A 53 4.02 -3.73 -5.37
C ILE A 53 4.92 -3.51 -4.16
N ALA A 54 4.62 -2.52 -3.32
CA ALA A 54 5.35 -2.25 -2.10
C ALA A 54 5.34 -3.48 -1.18
N SER A 55 4.22 -4.20 -1.07
CA SER A 55 4.16 -5.45 -0.29
C SER A 55 5.05 -6.56 -0.85
N ALA A 56 5.15 -6.68 -2.17
CA ALA A 56 6.04 -7.66 -2.82
C ALA A 56 7.52 -7.32 -2.62
N VAL A 57 7.87 -6.05 -2.81
CA VAL A 57 9.26 -5.57 -2.75
C VAL A 57 9.74 -5.54 -1.30
N THR A 58 8.96 -5.03 -0.35
CA THR A 58 9.35 -4.98 1.07
C THR A 58 9.52 -6.36 1.67
N TRP A 59 8.71 -7.36 1.27
CA TRP A 59 8.91 -8.76 1.68
C TRP A 59 10.27 -9.31 1.21
N THR A 60 10.63 -9.02 -0.04
CA THR A 60 11.91 -9.44 -0.62
C THR A 60 13.08 -8.75 0.09
N VAL A 61 12.99 -7.44 0.28
CA VAL A 61 14.03 -6.65 0.98
C VAL A 61 14.19 -7.12 2.43
N GLN A 62 13.10 -7.42 3.13
CA GLN A 62 13.15 -7.91 4.51
C GLN A 62 13.95 -9.22 4.60
N LYS A 63 13.62 -10.19 3.74
CA LYS A 63 14.17 -11.55 3.81
C LYS A 63 15.60 -11.65 3.27
N TYR A 64 15.93 -10.89 2.22
CA TYR A 64 17.24 -10.97 1.57
C TYR A 64 18.26 -9.97 2.13
N VAL A 65 17.82 -8.84 2.68
CA VAL A 65 18.70 -7.79 3.19
C VAL A 65 18.63 -7.74 4.71
N LEU A 66 17.47 -7.44 5.29
CA LEU A 66 17.38 -7.14 6.72
C LEU A 66 17.68 -8.33 7.63
N ASP A 67 17.15 -9.51 7.32
CA ASP A 67 17.40 -10.71 8.13
C ASP A 67 18.82 -11.27 7.94
N LYS A 68 19.48 -10.97 6.82
CA LYS A 68 20.86 -11.45 6.55
C LYS A 68 21.92 -10.57 7.20
N TYR A 69 21.66 -9.27 7.33
CA TYR A 69 22.58 -8.29 7.92
C TYR A 69 22.21 -7.89 9.37
N ASP A 70 21.15 -8.48 9.94
CA ASP A 70 20.61 -8.20 11.29
C ASP A 70 20.20 -6.73 11.52
N LEU A 71 19.82 -6.03 10.44
CA LEU A 71 19.53 -4.59 10.44
C LEU A 71 18.05 -4.26 10.71
N LYS A 72 17.41 -4.96 11.65
CA LYS A 72 15.96 -4.79 11.92
C LYS A 72 15.55 -3.37 12.32
N TYR A 73 16.46 -2.60 12.93
CA TYR A 73 16.19 -1.21 13.31
C TYR A 73 16.02 -0.26 12.11
N LEU A 74 16.54 -0.61 10.92
CA LEU A 74 16.43 0.21 9.70
C LEU A 74 15.16 -0.08 8.88
N GLN A 75 14.32 -1.02 9.30
CA GLN A 75 13.18 -1.53 8.54
C GLN A 75 12.26 -0.41 8.03
N THR A 76 11.82 0.47 8.93
CA THR A 76 10.89 1.56 8.60
C THR A 76 11.48 2.52 7.58
N ILE A 77 12.77 2.87 7.73
CA ILE A 77 13.46 3.81 6.84
C ILE A 77 13.56 3.20 5.43
N VAL A 78 13.98 1.93 5.34
CA VAL A 78 14.10 1.22 4.07
C VAL A 78 12.74 1.11 3.37
N PHE A 79 11.65 0.87 4.11
CA PHE A 79 10.32 0.79 3.52
C PHE A 79 9.83 2.11 2.98
N ILE A 80 10.06 3.21 3.69
CA ILE A 80 9.71 4.55 3.21
C ILE A 80 10.47 4.86 1.91
N VAL A 81 11.77 4.52 1.83
CA VAL A 81 12.57 4.72 0.60
C VAL A 81 12.02 3.91 -0.57
N VAL A 82 11.67 2.64 -0.34
CA VAL A 82 11.04 1.79 -1.37
C VAL A 82 9.72 2.39 -1.84
N ILE A 83 8.83 2.79 -0.91
CA ILE A 83 7.54 3.39 -1.25
C ILE A 83 7.73 4.70 -2.01
N ALA A 84 8.63 5.58 -1.55
CA ALA A 84 8.95 6.84 -2.21
C ALA A 84 9.41 6.63 -3.65
N SER A 85 10.30 5.66 -3.90
CA SER A 85 10.76 5.34 -5.26
C SER A 85 9.63 4.87 -6.18
N LEU A 86 8.67 4.10 -5.65
CA LEU A 86 7.52 3.61 -6.41
C LEU A 86 6.51 4.72 -6.72
N VAL A 87 6.22 5.60 -5.75
CA VAL A 87 5.30 6.72 -5.95
C VAL A 87 5.88 7.70 -6.95
N GLN A 88 7.19 7.95 -6.92
CA GLN A 88 7.84 8.83 -7.88
C GLN A 88 7.73 8.29 -9.31
N PHE A 89 7.83 6.96 -9.48
CA PHE A 89 7.58 6.32 -10.76
C PHE A 89 6.14 6.52 -11.26
N ILE A 90 5.16 6.43 -10.35
CA ILE A 90 3.75 6.65 -10.67
C ILE A 90 3.46 8.11 -11.00
N GLU A 91 4.12 9.06 -10.34
CA GLU A 91 3.99 10.48 -10.65
C GLU A 91 4.37 10.76 -12.11
N MET A 92 5.53 10.27 -12.54
CA MET A 92 5.98 10.39 -13.93
C MET A 92 5.03 9.68 -14.90
N PHE A 93 4.47 8.53 -14.51
CA PHE A 93 3.50 7.80 -15.32
C PHE A 93 2.17 8.54 -15.48
N LEU A 94 1.61 9.10 -14.39
CA LEU A 94 0.34 9.83 -14.41
C LEU A 94 0.46 11.14 -15.19
N GLN A 95 1.57 11.86 -15.05
CA GLN A 95 1.81 13.10 -15.80
C GLN A 95 1.79 12.87 -17.32
N LYS A 96 2.22 11.69 -17.78
CA LYS A 96 2.30 11.37 -19.22
C LYS A 96 1.04 10.68 -19.76
N SER A 97 0.41 9.82 -18.98
CA SER A 97 -0.73 9.02 -19.45
C SER A 97 -2.07 9.73 -19.30
N ILE A 98 -2.28 10.49 -18.21
CA ILE A 98 -3.59 11.07 -17.86
C ILE A 98 -3.41 12.48 -17.24
N PRO A 99 -3.20 13.52 -18.08
CA PRO A 99 -2.93 14.88 -17.59
C PRO A 99 -4.11 15.50 -16.81
N ASP A 100 -5.35 15.10 -17.12
CA ASP A 100 -6.53 15.58 -16.40
C ASP A 100 -6.59 15.07 -14.95
N LEU A 101 -6.17 13.83 -14.71
CA LEU A 101 -6.08 13.27 -13.36
C LEU A 101 -4.90 13.86 -12.59
N TYR A 102 -3.77 14.11 -13.26
CA TYR A 102 -2.62 14.79 -12.65
C TYR A 102 -2.96 16.22 -12.20
N LYS A 103 -3.74 16.98 -12.97
CA LYS A 103 -4.21 18.32 -12.55
C LYS A 103 -5.11 18.30 -11.32
N ALA A 104 -5.95 17.27 -11.18
CA ALA A 104 -6.84 17.12 -10.03
C ALA A 104 -6.12 16.57 -8.78
N LEU A 105 -5.10 15.74 -8.97
CA LEU A 105 -4.49 14.94 -7.91
C LEU A 105 -3.04 15.34 -7.58
N GLY A 106 -2.39 16.20 -8.36
CA GLY A 106 -0.95 16.49 -8.29
C GLY A 106 -0.43 16.86 -6.89
N ILE A 107 -1.21 17.66 -6.14
CA ILE A 107 -0.85 18.06 -4.76
C ILE A 107 -0.94 16.89 -3.77
N PHE A 108 -1.76 15.88 -4.08
CA PHE A 108 -2.02 14.73 -3.23
C PHE A 108 -1.15 13.50 -3.55
N LEU A 109 -0.40 13.51 -4.65
CA LEU A 109 0.53 12.42 -4.99
C LEU A 109 1.60 12.20 -3.90
N PRO A 110 2.25 13.23 -3.35
CA PRO A 110 3.21 13.06 -2.25
C PRO A 110 2.58 12.44 -0.99
N LEU A 111 1.29 12.64 -0.74
CA LEU A 111 0.58 12.04 0.41
C LEU A 111 0.46 10.51 0.30
N ILE A 112 0.69 9.93 -0.87
CA ILE A 112 0.77 8.47 -1.03
C ILE A 112 2.04 7.94 -0.37
N THR A 113 3.17 8.65 -0.45
CA THR A 113 4.45 8.21 0.15
C THR A 113 4.40 8.12 1.66
N THR A 114 3.66 9.04 2.29
CA THR A 114 3.47 9.11 3.74
C THR A 114 2.18 8.46 4.20
N ASN A 115 1.52 7.68 3.34
CA ASN A 115 0.28 7.02 3.69
C ASN A 115 0.52 5.91 4.73
N CYS A 116 -0.01 6.13 5.93
CA CYS A 116 0.11 5.20 7.05
C CYS A 116 -0.47 3.81 6.74
N ALA A 117 -1.47 3.70 5.86
CA ALA A 117 -2.04 2.41 5.47
C ALA A 117 -1.04 1.55 4.68
N ILE A 118 -0.27 2.17 3.76
CA ILE A 118 0.72 1.45 2.94
C ILE A 118 1.86 0.94 3.83
N LEU A 119 2.38 1.80 4.70
CA LEU A 119 3.43 1.44 5.64
C LEU A 119 2.94 0.37 6.64
N GLY A 120 1.73 0.52 7.17
CA GLY A 120 1.11 -0.44 8.09
C GLY A 120 0.95 -1.84 7.51
N VAL A 121 0.50 -1.95 6.25
CA VAL A 121 0.36 -3.24 5.54
C VAL A 121 1.72 -3.93 5.37
N THR A 122 2.75 -3.19 4.95
CA THR A 122 4.08 -3.77 4.75
C THR A 122 4.71 -4.30 6.05
N ILE A 123 4.53 -3.57 7.16
CA ILE A 123 5.00 -4.05 8.48
C ILE A 123 4.17 -5.25 8.95
N MET A 124 2.85 -5.21 8.80
CA MET A 124 1.97 -6.30 9.21
C MET A 124 2.29 -7.59 8.45
N ASN A 125 2.60 -7.51 7.16
CA ASN A 125 3.03 -8.64 6.35
C ASN A 125 4.25 -9.38 6.92
N ILE A 126 5.12 -8.66 7.60
CA ILE A 126 6.37 -9.18 8.16
C ILE A 126 6.15 -9.69 9.58
N THR A 127 5.39 -8.97 10.40
CA THR A 127 5.04 -9.41 11.75
C THR A 127 4.26 -10.73 11.72
N GLU A 128 3.32 -10.87 10.80
CA GLU A 128 2.52 -12.09 10.58
C GLU A 128 3.28 -13.19 9.82
N LYS A 129 4.53 -12.93 9.38
CA LYS A 129 5.39 -13.85 8.62
C LYS A 129 4.69 -14.47 7.41
N TYR A 130 3.93 -13.67 6.65
CA TYR A 130 3.28 -14.17 5.44
C TYR A 130 4.31 -14.62 4.39
N SER A 131 3.94 -15.61 3.58
CA SER A 131 4.72 -16.01 2.39
C SER A 131 4.60 -14.95 1.29
N PHE A 132 5.50 -14.95 0.29
CA PHE A 132 5.50 -13.97 -0.81
C PHE A 132 4.12 -13.80 -1.45
N ILE A 133 3.46 -14.93 -1.78
CA ILE A 133 2.10 -14.93 -2.33
C ILE A 133 1.08 -14.34 -1.33
N GLY A 134 1.23 -14.61 -0.04
CA GLY A 134 0.34 -14.08 0.99
C GLY A 134 0.51 -12.58 1.20
N ALA A 135 1.73 -12.06 1.11
CA ALA A 135 2.02 -10.64 1.22
C ALA A 135 1.45 -9.83 0.04
N VAL A 136 1.55 -10.37 -1.18
CA VAL A 136 0.96 -9.75 -2.39
C VAL A 136 -0.56 -9.73 -2.31
N VAL A 137 -1.19 -10.85 -1.94
CA VAL A 137 -2.64 -10.94 -1.78
C VAL A 137 -3.12 -10.01 -0.68
N ASN A 138 -2.43 -9.94 0.47
CA ASN A 138 -2.77 -9.02 1.54
C ASN A 138 -2.65 -7.55 1.12
N GLY A 139 -1.59 -7.19 0.37
CA GLY A 139 -1.42 -5.83 -0.17
C GLY A 139 -2.51 -5.43 -1.16
N LEU A 140 -2.94 -6.36 -2.02
CA LEU A 140 -4.02 -6.14 -2.97
C LEU A 140 -5.37 -6.03 -2.26
N SER A 141 -5.65 -6.92 -1.32
CA SER A 141 -6.83 -6.90 -0.45
C SER A 141 -6.95 -5.61 0.36
N ALA A 142 -5.87 -5.16 0.99
CA ALA A 142 -5.86 -3.91 1.76
C ALA A 142 -6.02 -2.68 0.88
N GLY A 143 -5.44 -2.70 -0.34
CA GLY A 143 -5.66 -1.65 -1.33
C GLY A 143 -7.12 -1.56 -1.75
N ILE A 144 -7.76 -2.70 -2.01
CA ILE A 144 -9.19 -2.76 -2.36
C ILE A 144 -10.04 -2.21 -1.20
N GLY A 145 -9.69 -2.55 0.04
CA GLY A 145 -10.36 -2.02 1.24
C GLY A 145 -10.24 -0.50 1.36
N PHE A 146 -9.11 0.09 0.95
CA PHE A 146 -8.92 1.55 0.90
C PHE A 146 -9.76 2.23 -0.18
N THR A 147 -9.92 1.62 -1.36
CA THR A 147 -10.81 2.14 -2.42
C THR A 147 -12.29 2.04 -2.09
N LEU A 148 -12.68 1.05 -1.29
CA LEU A 148 -14.08 0.81 -0.92
C LEU A 148 -14.56 1.75 0.20
N ALA A 149 -13.64 2.29 0.99
CA ALA A 149 -13.91 3.26 2.04
C ALA A 149 -14.10 4.67 1.45
#